data_AF-A0AAV2KPG6-F1
#
_entry.id   AF-A0AAV2KPG6-F1
#
_cell.length_a   1.000
_cell.length_b   1.000
_cell.length_c   1.000
_cell.angle_alpha   90.00
_cell.angle_beta   90.00
_cell.angle_gamma   90.00
#
_symmetry.space_group_name_H-M   'P 1'
#
loop_
_entity.id
_entity.type
_entity.pdbx_description
1 polymer ?
#
loop_
_entity_poly.entity_id
_entity_poly.type
_entity_poly.pdbx_seq_one_letter_code
_entity_poly.pdbx_strand_id
1 'polypeptide(L)'
;MVMRDYVLPDFSSIKKGFCKPREEMVFSGKYKTGEQILRLVNERFAVPEMLFHPSDISIQEMGIPEAIVHSIQAMPEEMQPHFYQNIVLTGGNSLFPGFRERLEAELRSLAPAHLPVSILLPDNPITYSWEGGKLLAQNPDYEEMVVTRDDFEENGHCVCEEKFDI
;
A
#
# COMPACT_ATOMS: atom_id res chain seq x y z
N MET A 1 24.77 0.16 -0.70
CA MET A 1 24.90 1.00 0.51
C MET A 1 23.58 1.71 0.71
N VAL A 2 23.00 1.64 1.91
CA VAL A 2 21.61 2.08 2.18
C VAL A 2 21.51 3.57 2.51
N MET A 3 22.62 4.29 2.55
CA MET A 3 22.65 5.73 2.82
C MET A 3 22.09 6.56 1.64
N ARG A 4 21.37 7.64 1.95
CA ARG A 4 20.99 8.72 1.02
C ARG A 4 21.16 10.07 1.70
N ASP A 5 21.69 11.06 0.98
CA ASP A 5 21.74 12.44 1.48
C ASP A 5 20.59 13.23 0.84
N TYR A 6 19.76 13.88 1.67
CA TYR A 6 18.65 14.72 1.23
C TYR A 6 18.98 16.19 1.47
N VAL A 7 18.91 17.01 0.42
CA VAL A 7 19.12 18.46 0.51
C VAL A 7 17.80 19.11 0.92
N LEU A 8 17.82 19.85 2.02
CA LEU A 8 16.66 20.58 2.51
C LEU A 8 16.40 21.83 1.65
N PRO A 9 15.13 22.21 1.43
CA PRO A 9 14.80 23.46 0.77
C PRO A 9 15.26 24.66 1.63
N ASP A 10 15.89 25.65 0.99
CA ASP A 10 16.32 26.90 1.62
C ASP A 10 15.36 28.07 1.32
N PHE A 11 14.32 27.82 0.52
CA PHE A 11 13.29 28.76 0.04
C PHE A 11 13.80 30.01 -0.70
N SER A 12 15.11 30.13 -0.91
CA SER A 12 15.74 31.22 -1.65
C SER A 12 16.22 30.77 -3.02
N SER A 13 16.88 29.61 -3.08
CA SER A 13 17.40 28.99 -4.30
C SER A 13 16.75 27.64 -4.58
N ILE A 14 16.45 26.87 -3.52
CA ILE A 14 15.86 25.53 -3.57
C ILE A 14 14.48 25.59 -2.93
N LYS A 15 13.43 25.58 -3.76
CA LYS A 15 12.03 25.58 -3.30
C LYS A 15 11.54 24.22 -2.81
N LYS A 16 12.11 23.13 -3.34
CA LYS A 16 11.77 21.75 -2.98
C LYS A 16 13.06 20.97 -2.79
N GLY A 17 13.18 20.30 -1.65
CA GLY A 17 14.32 19.43 -1.37
C GLY A 17 14.39 18.25 -2.34
N PHE A 18 15.56 17.62 -2.41
CA PHE A 18 15.81 16.50 -3.30
C PHE A 18 16.85 15.54 -2.73
N CYS A 19 16.76 14.27 -3.13
CA CYS A 19 17.81 13.29 -2.83
C CYS A 19 19.02 13.52 -3.74
N LYS A 20 20.23 13.62 -3.18
CA LYS A 20 21.44 13.70 -3.99
C LYS A 20 21.65 12.44 -4.83
N PRO A 21 22.12 12.58 -6.09
CA PRO A 21 22.66 11.47 -6.86
C PRO A 21 23.75 10.76 -6.06
N ARG A 22 23.90 9.45 -6.27
CA ARG A 22 24.79 8.63 -5.45
C ARG A 22 26.26 9.04 -5.64
N GLU A 23 26.58 9.52 -6.83
CA GLU A 23 27.89 9.95 -7.29
C GLU A 23 28.34 11.24 -6.59
N GLU A 24 27.38 12.06 -6.14
CA GLU A 24 27.61 13.35 -5.47
C GLU A 24 27.59 13.23 -3.94
N MET A 25 27.33 12.04 -3.40
CA MET A 25 27.30 11.81 -1.96
C MET A 25 28.70 11.84 -1.37
N VAL A 26 28.90 12.69 -0.35
CA VAL A 26 30.21 12.87 0.31
C VAL A 26 30.27 12.03 1.59
N PHE A 27 31.00 10.92 1.57
CA PHE A 27 31.15 10.04 2.74
C PHE A 27 31.98 10.66 3.88
N SER A 28 32.81 11.66 3.57
CA SER A 28 33.69 12.33 4.54
C SER A 28 33.02 13.43 5.37
N GLY A 29 31.73 13.71 5.15
CA GLY A 29 30.95 14.70 5.92
C GLY A 29 31.29 16.17 5.64
N LYS A 30 32.18 16.47 4.69
CA LYS A 30 32.47 17.84 4.26
C LYS A 30 31.57 18.24 3.10
N TYR A 31 30.42 18.79 3.43
CA TYR A 31 29.47 19.33 2.44
C TYR A 31 29.89 20.70 1.95
N LYS A 32 29.47 21.07 0.73
CA LYS A 32 29.67 22.41 0.18
C LYS A 32 29.00 23.44 1.10
N THR A 33 29.67 24.57 1.31
CA THR A 33 29.19 25.65 2.18
C THR A 33 27.87 26.20 1.65
N GLY A 34 26.78 26.06 2.42
CA GLY A 34 25.46 26.65 2.11
C GLY A 34 24.28 25.65 2.04
N GLU A 35 24.54 24.37 1.77
CA GLU A 35 23.49 23.35 1.72
C GLU A 35 23.24 22.75 3.12
N GLN A 36 21.97 22.70 3.55
CA GLN A 36 21.57 21.92 4.71
C GLN A 36 21.20 20.49 4.26
N ILE A 37 21.89 19.50 4.80
CA ILE A 37 21.77 18.10 4.35
C ILE A 37 21.34 17.21 5.51
N LEU A 38 20.27 16.44 5.28
CA LEU A 38 19.81 15.37 6.14
C LEU A 38 20.32 14.04 5.59
N ARG A 39 21.20 13.38 6.32
CA ARG A 39 21.70 12.05 5.97
C ARG A 39 20.74 10.98 6.46
N LEU A 40 20.17 10.23 5.52
CA LEU A 40 19.26 9.14 5.78
C LEU A 40 19.96 7.78 5.69
N VAL A 41 19.78 6.93 6.69
CA VAL A 41 20.39 5.60 6.78
C VAL A 41 19.34 4.52 7.06
N ASN A 42 19.10 4.19 8.32
CA ASN A 42 18.32 3.04 8.75
C ASN A 42 16.81 3.28 8.61
N GLU A 43 16.37 4.52 8.79
CA GLU A 43 14.99 4.94 8.67
C GLU A 43 14.38 4.61 7.30
N ARG A 44 15.21 4.48 6.26
CA ARG A 44 14.75 4.15 4.90
C ARG A 44 14.12 2.77 4.79
N PHE A 45 14.48 1.86 5.70
CA PHE A 45 13.88 0.52 5.77
C PHE A 45 13.13 0.31 7.08
N ALA A 46 13.55 0.92 8.20
CA ALA A 46 12.83 0.79 9.47
C ALA A 46 11.40 1.36 9.40
N VAL A 47 11.18 2.46 8.67
CA VAL A 47 9.84 3.05 8.53
C VAL A 47 8.86 2.12 7.80
N PRO A 48 9.15 1.59 6.59
CA PRO A 48 8.25 0.65 5.94
C PRO A 48 8.20 -0.72 6.64
N GLU A 49 9.23 -1.13 7.39
CA GLU A 49 9.23 -2.40 8.14
C GLU A 49 8.14 -2.42 9.21
N MET A 50 7.69 -1.26 9.72
CA MET A 50 6.56 -1.18 10.65
C MET A 50 5.25 -1.77 10.10
N LEU A 51 5.11 -1.90 8.78
CA LEU A 51 3.96 -2.56 8.15
C LEU A 51 4.04 -4.11 8.25
N PHE A 52 5.25 -4.65 8.41
CA PHE A 52 5.52 -6.08 8.53
C PHE A 52 5.72 -6.50 9.98
N HIS A 53 6.38 -5.65 10.78
CA HIS A 53 6.69 -5.87 12.19
C HIS A 53 6.33 -4.64 13.05
N PRO A 54 5.04 -4.36 13.30
CA PRO A 54 4.61 -3.23 14.13
C PRO A 54 5.18 -3.28 15.57
N SER A 55 5.46 -4.48 16.07
CA SER A 55 6.00 -4.72 17.41
C SER A 55 7.35 -4.05 17.68
N ASP A 56 8.14 -3.80 16.64
CA ASP A 56 9.46 -3.15 16.75
C ASP A 56 9.39 -1.74 17.32
N ILE A 57 8.23 -1.09 17.19
CA ILE A 57 7.94 0.22 17.77
C ILE A 57 6.89 0.15 18.89
N SER A 58 6.73 -1.02 19.51
CA SER A 58 5.79 -1.28 20.61
C SER A 58 4.31 -1.18 20.23
N ILE A 59 3.95 -1.28 18.95
CA ILE A 59 2.55 -1.45 18.51
C ILE A 59 2.24 -2.94 18.52
N GLN A 60 1.28 -3.36 19.36
CA GLN A 60 0.89 -4.77 19.54
C GLN A 60 -0.20 -5.17 18.54
N GLU A 61 0.11 -5.06 17.24
CA GLU A 61 -0.79 -5.41 16.14
C GLU A 61 -0.10 -6.41 15.21
N MET A 62 -0.90 -7.14 14.43
CA MET A 62 -0.39 -8.04 13.39
C MET A 62 0.29 -7.26 12.27
N GLY A 63 1.37 -7.82 11.72
CA GLY A 63 1.90 -7.37 10.45
C GLY A 63 0.94 -7.67 9.29
N ILE A 64 1.10 -6.99 8.15
CA ILE A 64 0.29 -7.24 6.96
C ILE A 64 0.28 -8.74 6.55
N PRO A 65 1.42 -9.47 6.52
CA PRO A 65 1.40 -10.89 6.14
C PRO A 65 0.54 -11.75 7.07
N GLU A 66 0.65 -11.53 8.38
CA GLU A 66 -0.11 -12.24 9.41
C GLU A 66 -1.60 -11.92 9.31
N ALA A 67 -1.95 -10.65 9.14
CA ALA A 67 -3.33 -10.19 8.99
C ALA A 67 -4.00 -10.80 7.74
N ILE A 68 -3.29 -10.91 6.61
CA ILE A 68 -3.78 -11.56 5.40
C ILE A 68 -4.06 -13.04 5.67
N VAL A 69 -3.11 -13.77 6.26
CA VAL A 69 -3.26 -15.20 6.56
C VAL A 69 -4.42 -15.43 7.52
N HIS A 70 -4.52 -14.64 8.59
CA HIS A 70 -5.62 -14.68 9.54
C HIS A 70 -6.98 -14.46 8.85
N SER A 71 -7.06 -13.47 7.95
CA SER A 71 -8.30 -13.16 7.22
C SER A 71 -8.70 -14.29 6.27
N ILE A 72 -7.75 -14.90 5.57
CA ILE A 72 -8.02 -16.04 4.67
C ILE A 72 -8.41 -17.29 5.47
N GLN A 73 -7.78 -17.53 6.62
CA GLN A 73 -8.11 -18.66 7.50
C GLN A 73 -9.51 -18.55 8.13
N ALA A 74 -10.04 -17.35 8.28
CA ALA A 74 -11.42 -17.14 8.72
C ALA A 74 -12.46 -17.53 7.65
N MET A 75 -12.05 -17.72 6.39
CA MET A 75 -12.92 -18.13 5.30
C MET A 75 -13.05 -19.67 5.22
N PRO A 76 -14.15 -20.19 4.64
CA PRO A 76 -14.31 -21.62 4.39
C PRO A 76 -13.11 -22.22 3.66
N GLU A 77 -12.67 -23.41 4.08
CA GLU A 77 -11.45 -24.08 3.60
C GLU A 77 -11.43 -24.22 2.07
N GLU A 78 -12.56 -24.53 1.46
CA GLU A 78 -12.75 -24.68 0.01
C GLU A 78 -12.45 -23.40 -0.77
N MET A 79 -12.60 -22.23 -0.14
CA MET A 79 -12.37 -20.92 -0.76
C MET A 79 -10.93 -20.42 -0.58
N GLN A 80 -10.20 -20.90 0.43
CA GLN A 80 -8.85 -20.42 0.74
C GLN A 80 -7.86 -20.49 -0.43
N PRO A 81 -7.83 -21.56 -1.27
CA PRO A 81 -6.96 -21.60 -2.44
C PRO A 81 -7.20 -20.44 -3.40
N HIS A 82 -8.46 -20.05 -3.58
CA HIS A 82 -8.85 -18.95 -4.46
C HIS A 82 -8.35 -17.61 -3.93
N PHE A 83 -8.42 -17.38 -2.61
CA PHE A 83 -7.94 -16.14 -2.02
C PHE A 83 -6.41 -16.01 -2.08
N TYR A 84 -5.66 -17.09 -1.80
CA TYR A 84 -4.19 -17.05 -1.89
C TYR A 84 -3.68 -16.81 -3.32
N GLN A 85 -4.42 -17.28 -4.34
CA GLN A 85 -4.06 -17.10 -5.75
C GLN A 85 -4.37 -15.70 -6.28
N ASN A 86 -5.24 -14.94 -5.62
CA ASN A 86 -5.81 -13.70 -6.16
C ASN A 86 -5.65 -12.54 -5.17
N ILE A 87 -4.40 -12.20 -4.81
CA ILE A 87 -4.08 -11.05 -3.96
C ILE A 87 -3.71 -9.86 -4.86
N VAL A 88 -4.36 -8.72 -4.69
CA VAL A 88 -4.06 -7.49 -5.43
C VAL A 88 -3.58 -6.40 -4.49
N LEU A 89 -2.40 -5.84 -4.76
CA LEU A 89 -1.83 -4.72 -4.01
C LEU A 89 -2.24 -3.39 -4.64
N THR A 90 -2.94 -2.57 -3.86
CA THR A 90 -3.39 -1.23 -4.25
C THR A 90 -3.02 -0.21 -3.17
N GLY A 91 -3.04 1.09 -3.52
CA GLY A 91 -2.68 2.19 -2.64
C GLY A 91 -1.21 2.60 -2.70
N GLY A 92 -0.88 3.74 -2.08
CA GLY A 92 0.45 4.35 -2.18
C GLY A 92 1.58 3.58 -1.48
N ASN A 93 1.28 2.87 -0.39
CA ASN A 93 2.30 2.13 0.36
C ASN A 93 2.83 0.90 -0.40
N SER A 94 2.09 0.35 -1.36
CA SER A 94 2.58 -0.76 -2.18
C SER A 94 3.72 -0.35 -3.13
N LEU A 95 3.95 0.96 -3.33
CA LEU A 95 5.03 1.50 -4.15
C LEU A 95 6.39 1.54 -3.45
N PHE A 96 6.50 1.09 -2.20
CA PHE A 96 7.81 0.89 -1.60
C PHE A 96 8.61 -0.13 -2.43
N PRO A 97 9.86 0.18 -2.83
CA PRO A 97 10.66 -0.75 -3.62
C PRO A 97 10.88 -2.07 -2.89
N GLY A 98 10.56 -3.20 -3.54
CA GLY A 98 10.69 -4.54 -2.95
C GLY A 98 9.49 -4.97 -2.10
N PHE A 99 8.42 -4.17 -2.00
CA PHE A 99 7.28 -4.46 -1.12
C PHE A 99 6.54 -5.74 -1.53
N ARG A 100 6.25 -5.89 -2.83
CA ARG A 100 5.59 -7.09 -3.37
C ARG A 100 6.41 -8.35 -3.09
N GLU A 101 7.69 -8.31 -3.42
CA GLU A 101 8.60 -9.46 -3.27
C GLU A 101 8.77 -9.84 -1.80
N ARG A 102 8.88 -8.85 -0.90
CA ARG A 102 8.93 -9.09 0.55
C ARG A 102 7.63 -9.74 1.04
N LEU A 103 6.48 -9.20 0.65
CA LEU A 103 5.18 -9.74 1.06
C LEU A 103 4.97 -11.17 0.54
N GLU A 104 5.34 -11.44 -0.72
CA GLU A 104 5.25 -12.77 -1.31
C GLU A 104 6.11 -13.79 -0.55
N ALA A 105 7.33 -13.41 -0.16
CA ALA A 105 8.21 -14.28 0.63
C ALA A 105 7.62 -14.58 2.03
N GLU A 106 7.11 -13.57 2.73
CA GLU A 106 6.49 -13.72 4.05
C GLU A 106 5.22 -14.59 3.96
N LEU A 107 4.32 -14.30 3.02
CA LEU A 107 3.10 -15.08 2.81
C LEU A 107 3.41 -16.52 2.42
N ARG A 108 4.45 -16.76 1.61
CA ARG A 108 4.86 -18.12 1.27
C ARG A 108 5.33 -18.92 2.49
N SER A 109 5.94 -18.24 3.47
CA SER A 109 6.36 -18.88 4.72
C SER A 109 5.19 -19.21 5.65
N LEU A 110 4.12 -18.41 5.62
CA LEU A 110 2.96 -18.54 6.50
C LEU A 110 1.82 -19.39 5.90
N ALA A 111 1.65 -19.37 4.58
CA ALA A 111 0.57 -20.08 3.90
C ALA A 111 0.82 -21.60 3.81
N PRO A 112 -0.24 -22.44 3.80
CA PRO A 112 -0.10 -23.88 3.61
C PRO A 112 0.72 -24.24 2.37
N ALA A 113 1.70 -25.12 2.51
CA ALA A 113 2.72 -25.39 1.47
C ALA A 113 2.16 -25.85 0.11
N HIS A 114 0.99 -26.47 0.10
CA HIS A 114 0.34 -27.00 -1.10
C HIS A 114 -0.49 -25.94 -1.86
N LEU A 115 -0.81 -24.81 -1.24
CA LEU A 115 -1.59 -23.74 -1.86
C LEU A 115 -0.65 -22.73 -2.52
N PRO A 116 -0.75 -22.45 -3.83
CA PRO A 116 0.07 -21.41 -4.45
C PRO A 116 -0.35 -20.02 -3.97
N VAL A 117 0.63 -19.13 -3.82
CA VAL A 117 0.43 -17.71 -3.46
C VAL A 117 0.75 -16.88 -4.70
N SER A 118 -0.15 -15.99 -5.07
CA SER A 118 0.05 -15.10 -6.22
C SER A 118 -0.43 -13.69 -5.87
N ILE A 119 0.47 -12.72 -6.10
CA ILE A 119 0.28 -11.32 -5.78
C ILE A 119 0.42 -10.50 -7.05
N LEU A 120 -0.58 -9.69 -7.37
CA LEU A 120 -0.57 -8.72 -8.46
C LEU A 120 -0.32 -7.32 -7.89
N LEU A 121 0.66 -6.62 -8.44
CA LEU A 121 0.85 -5.18 -8.23
C LEU A 121 0.60 -4.48 -9.58
N PRO A 122 -0.49 -3.70 -9.73
CA PRO A 122 -0.74 -2.91 -10.93
C PRO A 122 0.33 -1.83 -11.13
N ASP A 123 0.50 -1.35 -12.37
CA ASP A 123 1.45 -0.27 -12.69
C ASP A 123 1.09 1.05 -12.00
N ASN A 124 -0.20 1.31 -11.81
CA ASN A 124 -0.71 2.52 -11.16
C ASN A 124 -1.61 2.18 -9.95
N PRO A 125 -1.03 1.73 -8.84
CA PRO A 125 -1.80 1.33 -7.66
C PRO A 125 -2.42 2.53 -6.92
N ILE A 126 -2.00 3.77 -7.21
CA ILE A 126 -2.52 4.97 -6.54
C ILE A 126 -3.96 5.26 -6.96
N THR A 127 -4.26 5.20 -8.25
CA THR A 127 -5.61 5.49 -8.79
C THR A 127 -6.39 4.23 -9.16
N TYR A 128 -5.88 3.05 -8.81
CA TYR A 128 -6.49 1.77 -9.20
C TYR A 128 -7.96 1.65 -8.77
N SER A 129 -8.29 2.06 -7.54
CA SER A 129 -9.67 2.05 -7.05
C SER A 129 -10.58 3.02 -7.83
N TRP A 130 -10.04 4.18 -8.23
CA TRP A 130 -10.77 5.15 -9.05
C TRP A 130 -10.99 4.62 -10.48
N GLU A 131 -9.99 3.97 -11.07
CA GLU A 131 -10.10 3.32 -12.37
C GLU A 131 -11.17 2.22 -12.34
N GLY A 132 -11.24 1.44 -11.25
CA GLY A 132 -12.30 0.47 -11.00
C GLY A 132 -13.69 1.11 -10.94
N GLY A 133 -13.85 2.21 -10.19
CA GLY A 133 -15.11 2.95 -10.13
C GLY A 133 -15.54 3.54 -11.48
N LYS A 134 -14.58 4.08 -12.25
CA LYS A 134 -14.84 4.55 -13.62
C LYS A 134 -15.30 3.42 -14.53
N LEU A 135 -14.67 2.24 -14.44
CA LEU A 135 -15.05 1.07 -15.23
C LEU A 135 -16.44 0.56 -14.84
N LEU A 136 -16.75 0.53 -13.54
CA LEU A 136 -18.07 0.15 -13.03
C LEU A 136 -19.17 1.09 -13.54
N ALA A 137 -18.91 2.40 -13.57
CA ALA A 137 -19.85 3.40 -14.10
C ALA A 137 -20.13 3.27 -15.61
N GLN A 138 -19.32 2.49 -16.33
CA GLN A 138 -19.49 2.19 -17.75
C GLN A 138 -20.19 0.83 -17.99
N ASN A 139 -20.51 0.09 -16.93
CA ASN A 139 -21.20 -1.19 -17.04
C ASN A 139 -22.63 -0.98 -17.57
N PRO A 140 -23.11 -1.80 -18.54
CA PRO A 140 -24.50 -1.75 -19.00
C PRO A 140 -25.55 -1.79 -17.87
N ASP A 141 -25.25 -2.51 -16.80
CA ASP A 141 -26.16 -2.72 -15.67
C ASP A 141 -26.02 -1.62 -14.59
N TYR A 142 -25.27 -0.54 -14.86
CA TYR A 142 -25.00 0.51 -13.87
C TYR A 142 -26.26 1.15 -13.31
N GLU A 143 -27.29 1.37 -14.13
CA GLU A 143 -28.54 1.97 -13.67
C GLU A 143 -29.25 1.08 -12.63
N GLU A 144 -29.10 -0.24 -12.71
CA GLU A 144 -29.66 -1.17 -11.72
C GLU A 144 -28.91 -1.10 -10.39
N MET A 145 -27.68 -0.60 -10.39
CA MET A 145 -26.79 -0.47 -9.23
C MET A 145 -26.86 0.90 -8.55
N VAL A 146 -27.78 1.78 -8.91
CA VAL A 146 -27.88 3.15 -8.35
C VAL A 146 -29.07 3.29 -7.39
N VAL A 147 -28.88 4.00 -6.27
CA VAL A 147 -29.98 4.54 -5.46
C VAL A 147 -30.27 5.96 -5.95
N THR A 148 -31.49 6.20 -6.42
CA THR A 148 -31.90 7.54 -6.87
C THR A 148 -32.33 8.42 -5.70
N ARG A 149 -32.50 9.72 -5.94
CA ARG A 149 -33.05 10.63 -4.94
C ARG A 149 -34.46 10.22 -4.51
N ASP A 150 -35.29 9.82 -5.47
CA ASP A 150 -36.69 9.47 -5.20
C ASP A 150 -36.76 8.20 -4.35
N ASP A 151 -35.91 7.19 -4.62
CA ASP A 151 -35.78 5.98 -3.77
C ASP A 151 -35.43 6.33 -2.32
N PHE A 152 -34.51 7.28 -2.14
CA PHE A 152 -34.06 7.74 -0.82
C PHE A 152 -35.11 8.58 -0.10
N GLU A 153 -35.86 9.43 -0.82
CA GLU A 153 -36.94 10.22 -0.23
C GLU A 153 -38.11 9.33 0.24
N GLU A 154 -38.38 8.23 -0.46
CA GLU A 154 -39.44 7.27 -0.09
C GLU A 154 -39.04 6.33 1.06
N ASN A 155 -37.82 5.78 1.01
CA ASN A 155 -37.40 4.72 1.94
C ASN A 155 -36.42 5.22 3.02
N GLY A 156 -35.84 6.40 2.86
CA GLY A 156 -34.82 6.92 3.75
C GLY A 156 -33.48 6.19 3.61
N HIS A 157 -32.67 6.20 4.67
CA HIS A 157 -31.31 5.63 4.65
C HIS A 157 -31.24 4.12 4.42
N CYS A 158 -32.28 3.36 4.77
CA CYS A 158 -32.25 1.89 4.71
C CYS A 158 -32.08 1.37 3.28
N VAL A 159 -32.52 2.11 2.26
CA VAL A 159 -32.34 1.72 0.86
C VAL A 159 -30.86 1.63 0.46
N CYS A 160 -29.99 2.42 1.09
CA CYS A 160 -28.55 2.34 0.84
C CYS A 160 -27.95 1.08 1.45
N GLU A 161 -28.34 0.74 2.68
CA GLU A 161 -27.87 -0.47 3.38
C GLU A 161 -28.36 -1.73 2.65
N GLU A 162 -29.65 -1.77 2.27
CA GLU A 162 -30.25 -2.88 1.54
C GLU A 162 -29.63 -3.11 0.16
N LYS A 163 -29.24 -2.04 -0.53
CA LYS A 163 -28.73 -2.13 -1.91
C LYS A 163 -27.22 -2.36 -1.97
N PHE A 164 -26.45 -1.78 -1.06
CA PHE A 164 -24.99 -1.78 -1.14
C PHE A 164 -24.29 -2.64 -0.07
N ASP A 165 -25.04 -3.24 0.87
CA ASP A 165 -24.51 -4.13 1.91
C ASP A 165 -23.33 -3.49 2.68
N ILE A 166 -23.51 -2.21 3.04
CA ILE A 166 -22.56 -1.33 3.77
C ILE A 166 -23.07 -0.96 5.15
#